data_AF-A0A091N1X5-F1
#
_entry.id   AF-A0A091N1X5-F1
#
_cell.length_a   1.000
_cell.length_b   1.000
_cell.length_c   1.000
_cell.angle_alpha   90.00
_cell.angle_beta   90.00
_cell.angle_gamma   90.00
#
_symmetry.space_group_name_H-M   'P 1'
#
loop_
_entity.id
_entity.type
_entity.pdbx_description
1 polymer ?
#
loop_
_entity_poly.entity_id
_entity_poly.type
_entity_poly.pdbx_seq_one_letter_code
_entity_poly.pdbx_strand_id
1 'polypeptide(L)' 'LLVLLDLIGAPNPVFPNYFPNTFRWFQRLQAIEQKLHNMHLLKNHPVENQYFRSTSHRGLVEDDHIPFLLRG' A
#
# COMPACT_ATOMS: atom_id res chain seq x y z
N LEU A 1 1.29 15.32 -1.11
CA LEU A 1 1.18 13.85 -1.13
C LEU A 1 -0.16 13.52 -1.75
N LEU A 2 -0.16 12.79 -2.86
CA LEU A 2 -1.35 12.19 -3.43
C LEU A 2 -1.45 10.74 -2.92
N VAL A 3 -2.62 10.32 -2.46
CA VAL A 3 -2.93 8.91 -2.16
C VAL A 3 -4.07 8.51 -3.08
N LEU A 4 -3.76 7.68 -4.08
CA LEU A 4 -4.74 7.13 -5.00
C LEU A 4 -5.16 5.75 -4.51
N LEU A 5 -6.47 5.54 -4.37
CA LEU A 5 -7.07 4.27 -4.00
C LEU A 5 -7.85 3.76 -5.20
N ASP A 6 -7.41 2.64 -5.78
CA ASP A 6 -8.09 2.00 -6.91
C ASP A 6 -8.07 0.46 -6.77
N LEU A 7 -9.01 -0.20 -7.44
CA LEU A 7 -9.20 -1.66 -7.47
C LEU A 7 -9.27 -2.33 -6.08
N ILE A 8 -9.91 -1.67 -5.11
CA ILE A 8 -10.10 -2.19 -3.75
C ILE A 8 -11.45 -2.92 -3.64
N GLY A 9 -11.44 -4.13 -3.08
CA GLY A 9 -12.65 -4.89 -2.76
C GLY A 9 -12.53 -6.40 -3.00
N ALA A 10 -11.58 -6.84 -3.83
CA ALA A 10 -11.27 -8.24 -4.03
C ALA A 10 -10.59 -8.86 -2.79
N PRO A 11 -10.71 -10.19 -2.56
CA PRO A 11 -10.06 -10.84 -1.43
C PRO A 11 -8.53 -10.82 -1.57
N ASN A 12 -7.84 -10.65 -0.44
CA ASN A 12 -6.37 -10.71 -0.32
C ASN A 12 -5.60 -9.80 -1.31
N PRO A 13 -5.92 -8.49 -1.39
CA PRO A 13 -5.16 -7.58 -2.23
C PRO A 13 -3.72 -7.48 -1.75
N VAL A 14 -2.80 -7.19 -2.68
CA VAL A 14 -1.40 -6.93 -2.36
C VAL A 14 -1.04 -5.55 -2.92
N PHE A 15 -0.70 -4.64 -2.02
CA PHE A 15 -0.22 -3.30 -2.35
C PHE A 15 1.29 -3.29 -2.24
N PRO A 16 2.03 -3.17 -3.36
CA PRO A 16 3.48 -3.02 -3.31
C PRO A 16 3.91 -1.56 -3.17
N ASN A 17 5.17 -1.35 -2.85
CA ASN A 17 5.76 0.00 -2.88
C ASN A 17 6.13 0.40 -4.32
N TYR A 18 5.47 1.41 -4.85
CA TYR A 18 5.69 1.90 -6.22
C TYR A 18 6.76 3.00 -6.33
N PHE A 19 6.83 3.92 -5.36
CA PHE A 19 7.65 5.13 -5.50
C PHE A 19 8.61 5.32 -4.31
N PRO A 20 9.94 5.41 -4.57
CA PRO A 20 10.93 5.62 -3.50
C PRO A 20 10.71 6.91 -2.69
N ASN A 21 10.25 7.99 -3.33
CA ASN A 21 10.02 9.29 -2.68
C ASN A 21 8.87 9.26 -1.65
N THR A 22 7.94 8.31 -1.74
CA THR A 22 6.85 8.12 -0.78
C THR A 22 7.08 6.95 0.18
N PHE A 23 8.25 6.30 0.14
CA PHE A 23 8.52 5.07 0.91
C PHE A 23 8.23 5.19 2.41
N ARG A 24 8.62 6.30 3.05
CA ARG A 24 8.34 6.53 4.49
C ARG A 24 6.85 6.50 4.84
N TRP A 25 5.99 6.93 3.92
CA TRP A 25 4.54 6.95 4.11
C TRP A 25 3.94 5.57 3.86
N PHE A 26 4.49 4.82 2.90
CA PHE A 26 4.15 3.42 2.70
C PHE A 26 4.51 2.57 3.94
N GLN A 27 5.70 2.76 4.52
CA GLN A 27 6.09 2.10 5.77
C GLN A 27 5.15 2.44 6.94
N ARG A 28 4.58 3.65 6.95
CA ARG A 28 3.60 4.03 7.96
C ARG A 28 2.29 3.24 7.80
N LEU A 29 1.86 2.93 6.57
CA LEU A 29 0.72 2.05 6.32
C LEU A 29 1.00 0.62 6.80
N GLN A 30 2.21 0.10 6.53
CA GLN A 30 2.66 -1.20 7.03
C GLN A 30 2.62 -1.26 8.56
N ALA A 31 3.17 -0.24 9.24
CA ALA A 31 3.17 -0.18 10.70
C ALA A 31 1.75 -0.09 11.30
N ILE A 32 0.82 0.56 10.60
CA ILE A 32 -0.60 0.61 11.01
C ILE A 32 -1.25 -0.76 10.86
N GLU A 33 -1.07 -1.44 9.72
CA GLU A 33 -1.56 -2.82 9.48
C GLU A 33 -1.05 -3.76 10.58
N GLN A 34 0.27 -3.76 10.80
CA GLN A 34 0.95 -4.54 11.84
C GLN A 34 0.37 -4.26 13.24
N LYS A 35 0.20 -2.99 13.60
CA LYS A 35 -0.35 -2.62 14.92
C LYS A 35 -1.79 -3.12 15.09
N LEU A 36 -2.63 -2.96 14.07
CA LEU A 36 -4.02 -3.42 14.11
C LEU A 36 -4.11 -4.95 14.17
N HIS A 37 -3.22 -5.66 13.45
CA HIS A 37 -3.09 -7.11 13.51
C HIS A 37 -2.73 -7.57 14.93
N ASN A 38 -1.68 -6.99 15.53
CA ASN A 38 -1.22 -7.35 16.88
C ASN A 38 -2.25 -7.05 17.97
N MET A 39 -3.10 -6.04 17.75
CA MET A 39 -4.24 -5.73 18.63
C MET A 39 -5.48 -6.60 18.39
N HIS A 40 -5.43 -7.56 17.45
CA HIS A 40 -6.56 -8.42 17.05
C HIS A 40 -7.78 -7.63 16.57
N LEU A 41 -7.56 -6.46 15.95
CA LEU A 41 -8.62 -5.58 15.44
C LEU A 41 -8.99 -5.84 13.98
N LEU A 42 -8.21 -6.65 13.26
CA LEU A 42 -8.46 -7.01 11.87
C LEU A 42 -9.25 -8.33 11.77
N LYS A 43 -10.21 -8.39 10.84
CA LYS A 43 -11.01 -9.59 10.56
C LYS A 43 -10.41 -10.35 9.39
N ASN A 44 -10.37 -11.68 9.46
CA ASN A 44 -9.88 -12.56 8.39
C ASN A 44 -8.46 -12.20 7.90
N HIS A 45 -7.58 -11.85 8.84
CA HIS A 45 -6.24 -11.35 8.59
C HIS A 45 -5.17 -12.24 9.25
N PRO A 46 -4.88 -13.43 8.68
CA PRO A 46 -4.01 -14.43 9.30
C PRO A 46 -2.53 -14.06 9.42
N VAL A 47 -2.03 -13.09 8.65
CA VAL A 47 -0.59 -12.73 8.63
C VAL A 47 -0.41 -11.23 8.84
N GLU A 48 0.64 -10.82 9.54
CA GLU A 48 0.85 -9.42 9.96
C GLU A 48 1.05 -8.42 8.80
N ASN A 49 1.64 -8.87 7.68
CA ASN A 49 1.92 -8.06 6.49
C ASN A 49 1.19 -8.65 5.27
N GLN A 50 -0.14 -8.68 5.32
CA GLN A 50 -0.96 -9.32 4.29
C GLN A 50 -1.08 -8.43 3.06
N TYR A 51 -1.43 -7.16 3.29
CA TYR A 51 -1.77 -6.18 2.26
C TYR A 51 -0.55 -5.36 1.83
N PHE A 52 0.14 -4.70 2.76
CA PHE A 52 1.25 -3.79 2.42
C PHE A 52 2.60 -4.52 2.45
N ARG A 53 3.07 -4.99 1.29
CA ARG A 53 4.30 -5.79 1.21
C ARG A 53 5.53 -4.93 0.90
N SER A 54 6.66 -5.25 1.54
CA SER A 54 7.95 -4.57 1.34
C SER A 54 8.57 -4.80 -0.04
N THR A 55 7.97 -5.63 -0.88
CA THR A 55 8.39 -5.81 -2.27
C THR A 55 8.16 -4.52 -3.05
N SER A 56 9.24 -3.94 -3.57
CA SER A 56 9.15 -2.85 -4.54
C SER A 56 8.61 -3.38 -5.87
N HIS A 57 7.60 -2.71 -6.41
CA HIS A 57 7.09 -3.03 -7.74
C HIS A 57 7.93 -2.32 -8.79
N ARG A 58 8.33 -3.04 -9.84
CA ARG A 58 9.08 -2.48 -10.97
C ARG A 58 8.22 -2.24 -12.22
N GLY A 59 6.94 -2.62 -12.17
CA GLY A 59 5.97 -2.36 -13.24
C GLY A 59 5.45 -0.94 -13.17
N LEU A 60 5.22 -0.33 -14.34
CA LEU A 60 4.49 0.92 -14.48
C LEU A 60 3.00 0.58 -14.50
N VAL A 61 2.21 1.28 -13.68
CA VAL A 61 0.76 1.30 -13.75
C VAL A 61 0.38 2.69 -14.21
N GLU A 62 -0.28 2.81 -15.35
CA GLU A 62 -0.81 4.10 -15.81
C GLU A 62 -2.22 4.27 -15.25
N ASP A 63 -2.42 5.36 -14.53
CA ASP A 63 -3.67 5.67 -13.81
C ASP A 63 -3.69 7.18 -13.49
N ASP A 64 -4.70 7.66 -12.78
CA ASP A 64 -4.94 9.08 -12.47
C ASP A 64 -3.80 9.79 -11.74
N HIS A 65 -2.82 9.05 -11.20
CA HIS A 65 -1.63 9.63 -10.57
C HIS A 65 -0.60 10.16 -11.60
N ILE A 66 -0.64 9.74 -12.87
CA ILE A 66 0.37 10.10 -13.88
C ILE A 66 0.52 11.63 -14.05
N PRO A 67 -0.57 12.42 -14.21
CA PRO A 67 -0.45 13.87 -14.35
C PRO A 67 0.17 14.56 -13.12
N PHE A 68 0.00 14.01 -11.92
CA PHE A 68 0.57 14.54 -10.69
C PHE A 68 2.03 14.13 -10.54
N LEU A 69 2.35 12.86 -10.83
CA LEU A 69 3.72 12.33 -10.80
C LEU A 69 4.66 13.12 -11.73
N LEU A 70 4.17 13.52 -12.91
CA LEU A 70 4.93 14.32 -13.89
C LEU A 70 5.17 15.77 -13.45
N ARG A 71 4.37 16.30 -12.52
CA ARG A 71 4.42 17.71 -12.10
C ARG A 71 5.00 17.94 -10.71
N GLY A 72 5.23 16.87 -9.94
CA GLY A 72 5.77 16.93 -8.57
C GLY A 72 4.79 17.52 -7.57
#